data_AF-A0A257RYE4-F1
#
_entry.id   AF-A0A257RYE4-F1
#
_cell.length_a   1.000
_cell.length_b   1.000
_cell.length_c   1.000
_cell.angle_alpha   90.00
_cell.angle_beta   90.00
_cell.angle_gamma   90.00
#
_symmetry.space_group_name_H-M   'P 1'
#
loop_
_entity.id
_entity.type
_entity.pdbx_description
1 polymer ?
#
loop_
_entity_poly.entity_id
_entity_poly.type
_entity_poly.pdbx_seq_one_letter_code
_entity_poly.pdbx_strand_id
1 'polypeptide(L)'
;MMRWTLLDPLITADGVCNELERPHAVSYRGQYYVFWSTQATVFEQGGPVGPTGLYGMVAPSLFGPYRPINGSGLVLANPPSEPTQAYSWWVMGDLSVTSFVDYWGLRGRMPATNPELARSQFGGVPAPFLQLRLDGDRAWLEG
;
A
#
# COMPACT_ATOMS: atom_id res chain seq x y z
N MET A 1 25.67 17.75 8.53
CA MET A 1 24.31 17.86 9.08
C MET A 1 23.82 16.44 9.33
N MET A 2 23.96 15.90 10.53
CA MET A 2 23.65 14.49 10.86
C MET A 2 23.21 14.40 12.33
N ARG A 3 22.08 15.01 12.67
CA ARG A 3 21.45 14.76 13.95
C ARG A 3 19.96 14.59 13.70
N TRP A 4 19.47 13.40 14.01
CA TRP A 4 18.07 13.05 13.95
C TRP A 4 17.50 13.11 15.37
N THR A 5 16.27 13.60 15.48
CA THR A 5 15.49 13.57 16.71
C THR A 5 14.27 12.70 16.43
N LEU A 6 14.06 11.68 17.26
CA LEU A 6 12.84 10.89 17.21
C LEU A 6 11.67 11.74 17.72
N LEU A 7 10.56 11.67 17.01
CA LEU A 7 9.29 12.30 17.35
C LEU A 7 8.24 11.21 17.57
N ASP A 8 7.07 11.60 18.07
CA ASP A 8 5.92 10.70 18.17
C ASP A 8 5.51 10.15 16.79
N PRO A 9 4.98 8.92 16.72
CA PRO A 9 4.52 8.34 15.47
C PRO A 9 3.36 9.16 14.88
N LEU A 10 3.34 9.31 13.56
CA LEU A 10 2.25 10.00 12.85
C LEU A 10 0.96 9.17 12.81
N ILE A 11 1.12 7.85 12.64
CA ILE A 11 0.05 6.86 12.46
C ILE A 11 0.49 5.60 13.20
N THR A 12 -0.41 5.00 13.98
CA THR A 12 -0.22 3.66 14.54
C THR A 12 -1.32 2.71 14.03
N ALA A 13 -1.05 1.41 14.07
CA ALA A 13 -1.98 0.36 13.65
C ALA A 13 -2.10 -0.73 14.72
N ASP A 14 -2.04 -0.32 15.99
CA ASP A 14 -2.07 -1.22 17.14
C ASP A 14 -3.37 -2.06 17.13
N GLY A 15 -3.22 -3.39 17.20
CA GLY A 15 -4.35 -4.33 17.12
C GLY A 15 -5.02 -4.41 15.73
N VAL A 16 -4.40 -3.84 14.68
CA VAL A 16 -4.93 -3.86 13.32
C VAL A 16 -3.98 -4.60 12.38
N CYS A 17 -2.72 -4.18 12.29
CA CYS A 17 -1.73 -4.75 11.36
C CYS A 17 -0.33 -4.52 11.89
N ASN A 18 0.56 -5.51 11.77
CA ASN A 18 1.92 -5.41 12.28
C ASN A 18 2.91 -4.71 11.31
N GLU A 19 2.51 -4.51 10.05
CA GLU A 19 3.37 -3.98 8.99
C GLU A 19 2.72 -2.80 8.25
N LEU A 20 3.34 -1.63 8.40
CA LEU A 20 3.12 -0.43 7.58
C LEU A 20 4.37 -0.18 6.74
N GLU A 21 4.57 -0.97 5.68
CA GLU A 21 5.83 -1.01 4.96
C GLU A 21 6.02 0.19 4.02
N ARG A 22 7.28 0.63 3.90
CA ARG A 22 7.70 1.74 3.02
C ARG A 22 6.83 3.01 3.19
N PRO A 23 6.62 3.51 4.42
CA PRO A 23 5.81 4.69 4.63
C PRO A 23 6.44 5.89 3.93
N HIS A 24 5.65 6.62 3.16
CA HIS A 24 6.09 7.83 2.47
C HIS A 24 4.96 8.86 2.39
N ALA A 25 5.34 10.13 2.51
CA ALA A 25 4.40 11.24 2.43
C ALA A 25 4.44 11.91 1.05
N VAL A 26 3.26 12.18 0.49
CA VAL A 26 3.07 12.99 -0.72
C VAL A 26 2.24 14.21 -0.35
N SER A 27 2.77 15.41 -0.62
CA SER A 27 1.98 16.64 -0.51
C SER A 27 1.27 16.90 -1.83
N TYR A 28 -0.06 16.99 -1.79
CA TYR A 28 -0.87 17.21 -2.97
C TYR A 28 -2.08 18.08 -2.62
N ARG A 29 -2.25 19.17 -3.38
CA ARG A 29 -3.36 20.14 -3.23
C ARG A 29 -3.59 20.61 -1.78
N GLY A 30 -2.52 20.93 -1.07
CA GLY A 30 -2.58 21.44 0.30
C GLY A 30 -2.88 20.38 1.37
N GLN A 31 -2.93 19.09 1.00
CA GLN A 31 -3.05 17.97 1.94
C GLN A 31 -1.76 17.15 1.96
N TYR A 32 -1.59 16.39 3.04
CA TYR A 32 -0.53 15.39 3.22
C TYR A 32 -1.14 14.00 3.17
N TYR A 33 -0.69 13.19 2.22
CA TYR A 33 -1.07 11.80 2.07
C TYR A 33 0.10 10.93 2.53
N VAL A 34 -0.10 10.08 3.54
CA VAL A 34 0.89 9.09 3.95
C VAL A 34 0.43 7.74 3.43
N PHE A 35 1.25 7.13 2.58
CA PHE A 35 1.00 5.84 1.95
C PHE A 35 1.96 4.77 2.49
N TRP A 36 1.51 3.52 2.51
CA TRP A 36 2.31 2.35 2.86
C TRP A 36 1.80 1.10 2.15
N SER A 37 2.66 0.09 2.00
CA SER A 37 2.27 -1.25 1.56
C SER A 37 1.94 -2.13 2.76
N THR A 38 0.98 -3.03 2.61
CA THR A 38 0.74 -4.09 3.59
C THR A 38 0.19 -5.35 2.91
N GLN A 39 0.32 -6.49 3.57
CA GLN A 39 -0.09 -7.80 3.05
C GLN A 39 -1.36 -8.28 3.76
N ALA A 40 -2.18 -9.09 3.09
CA ALA A 40 -3.38 -9.64 3.71
C ALA A 40 -3.08 -10.52 4.95
N THR A 41 -1.90 -11.13 5.00
CA THR A 41 -1.51 -12.09 6.04
C THR A 41 -1.04 -11.46 7.34
N VAL A 42 -0.85 -10.14 7.37
CA VAL A 42 -0.27 -9.42 8.52
C VAL A 42 -1.28 -8.59 9.31
N PHE A 43 -2.55 -8.68 8.94
CA PHE A 43 -3.66 -8.18 9.75
C PHE A 43 -3.88 -9.03 11.00
N GLU A 44 -4.31 -8.39 12.08
CA GLU A 44 -4.61 -9.02 13.36
C GLU A 44 -5.75 -10.04 13.24
N GLN A 45 -5.62 -11.17 13.96
CA GLN A 45 -6.65 -12.19 13.92
C GLN A 45 -7.91 -11.73 14.65
N GLY A 46 -9.06 -11.82 13.98
CA GLY A 46 -10.34 -11.35 14.53
C GLY A 46 -10.53 -9.83 14.46
N GLY A 47 -9.55 -9.09 13.93
CA GLY A 47 -9.65 -7.68 13.61
C GLY A 47 -10.18 -7.41 12.19
N PRO A 48 -10.20 -6.14 11.76
CA PRO A 48 -10.48 -5.79 10.37
C PRO A 48 -9.37 -6.34 9.47
N VAL A 49 -9.76 -6.91 8.32
CA VAL A 49 -8.83 -7.48 7.32
C VAL A 49 -8.98 -6.76 5.98
N GLY A 50 -7.93 -6.79 5.17
CA GLY A 50 -7.98 -6.29 3.81
C GLY A 50 -6.99 -7.00 2.87
N PRO A 51 -7.09 -6.74 1.57
CA PRO A 51 -6.22 -7.36 0.57
C PRO A 51 -4.78 -6.83 0.64
N THR A 52 -3.83 -7.60 0.13
CA THR A 52 -2.48 -7.10 -0.14
C THR A 52 -2.57 -5.91 -1.11
N GLY A 53 -1.93 -4.80 -0.75
CA GLY A 53 -2.06 -3.57 -1.54
C GLY A 53 -1.39 -2.34 -0.95
N LEU A 54 -1.72 -1.21 -1.55
CA LEU A 54 -1.38 0.14 -1.12
C LEU A 54 -2.50 0.68 -0.23
N TYR A 55 -2.12 1.17 0.93
CA TYR A 55 -3.00 1.83 1.89
C TYR A 55 -2.50 3.25 2.15
N GLY A 56 -3.38 4.10 2.67
CA GLY A 56 -3.02 5.47 3.02
C GLY A 56 -4.01 6.19 3.91
N MET A 57 -3.50 7.24 4.55
CA MET A 57 -4.30 8.24 5.27
C MET A 57 -3.99 9.64 4.75
N VAL A 58 -4.94 10.56 4.94
CA VAL A 58 -4.81 11.97 4.55
C VAL A 58 -4.99 12.90 5.74
N ALA A 59 -4.25 14.00 5.75
CA ALA A 59 -4.34 15.05 6.76
C ALA A 59 -4.16 16.45 6.15
N PRO A 60 -4.69 17.51 6.80
CA PRO A 60 -4.42 18.89 6.40
C PRO A 60 -3.01 19.38 6.79
N SER A 61 -2.30 18.64 7.65
CA SER A 61 -0.93 18.93 8.08
C SER A 61 -0.11 17.64 8.17
N LEU A 62 1.23 17.76 8.09
CA LEU A 62 2.13 16.61 8.22
C LEU A 62 1.96 15.86 9.56
N PHE A 63 1.58 16.57 10.62
CA PHE A 63 1.38 16.00 11.96
C PHE A 63 -0.08 15.63 12.24
N GLY A 64 -0.94 15.60 11.21
CA GLY A 64 -2.33 15.17 11.33
C GLY A 64 -3.35 16.30 11.56
N PRO A 65 -4.56 15.96 12.06
CA PRO A 65 -5.03 14.60 12.31
C PRO A 65 -5.22 13.82 11.00
N TYR A 66 -4.78 12.56 10.98
CA TYR A 66 -4.92 11.66 9.85
C TYR A 66 -6.29 10.98 9.84
N ARG A 67 -6.87 10.82 8.65
CA ARG A 67 -8.09 10.04 8.41
C ARG A 67 -7.88 9.03 7.27
N PRO A 68 -8.50 7.85 7.32
CA PRO A 68 -8.33 6.82 6.30
C PRO A 68 -8.85 7.27 4.94
N ILE A 69 -8.06 7.04 3.88
CA ILE A 69 -8.51 7.23 2.50
C ILE A 69 -9.56 6.16 2.17
N ASN A 70 -10.59 6.50 1.41
CA ASN A 70 -11.72 5.63 1.06
C ASN A 70 -12.44 5.04 2.30
N GLY A 71 -12.33 5.68 3.47
CA GLY A 71 -12.93 5.24 4.72
C GLY A 71 -12.25 4.04 5.40
N SER A 72 -11.55 3.18 4.65
CA SER A 72 -10.85 1.98 5.16
C SER A 72 -9.33 2.10 5.17
N GLY A 73 -8.79 3.11 4.50
CA GLY A 73 -7.36 3.26 4.21
C GLY A 73 -6.94 2.56 2.92
N LEU A 74 -7.77 1.70 2.32
CA LEU A 74 -7.41 0.99 1.09
C LEU A 74 -7.41 1.95 -0.13
N VAL A 75 -6.27 2.05 -0.80
CA VAL A 75 -6.07 2.92 -1.99
C VAL A 75 -6.07 2.10 -3.27
N LEU A 76 -5.28 1.02 -3.29
CA LEU A 76 -5.15 0.13 -4.44
C LEU A 76 -4.90 -1.31 -3.94
N ALA A 77 -5.71 -2.25 -4.41
CA ALA A 77 -5.60 -3.66 -4.05
C ALA A 77 -5.07 -4.50 -5.22
N ASN A 78 -4.35 -5.57 -4.91
CA ASN A 78 -4.22 -6.66 -5.86
C ASN A 78 -5.61 -7.29 -6.13
N PRO A 79 -5.90 -7.69 -7.38
CA PRO A 79 -7.18 -8.31 -7.70
C PRO A 79 -7.32 -9.67 -6.98
N PRO A 80 -8.53 -10.07 -6.56
CA PRO A 80 -8.74 -11.35 -5.87
C PRO A 80 -8.29 -12.57 -6.67
N SER A 81 -8.29 -12.50 -8.00
CA SER A 81 -7.81 -13.56 -8.89
C SER A 81 -6.28 -13.68 -8.90
N GLU A 82 -5.55 -12.63 -8.55
CA GLU A 82 -4.09 -12.59 -8.52
C GLU A 82 -3.60 -11.79 -7.30
N PRO A 83 -3.87 -12.28 -6.07
CA PRO A 83 -3.69 -11.51 -4.83
C PRO A 83 -2.22 -11.21 -4.50
N THR A 84 -1.29 -11.90 -5.16
CA THR A 84 0.17 -11.79 -4.93
C THR A 84 0.91 -11.22 -6.13
N GLN A 85 0.23 -10.64 -7.14
CA GLN A 85 0.89 -10.21 -8.37
C GLN A 85 1.84 -9.02 -8.23
N ALA A 86 1.62 -8.15 -7.23
CA ALA A 86 2.38 -6.93 -7.09
C ALA A 86 2.56 -6.53 -5.62
N TYR A 87 3.73 -5.97 -5.28
CA TYR A 87 4.00 -5.49 -3.93
C TYR A 87 5.00 -4.34 -3.89
N SER A 88 5.23 -3.77 -2.69
CA SER A 88 6.12 -2.63 -2.49
C SER A 88 5.74 -1.42 -3.37
N TRP A 89 4.50 -0.99 -3.22
CA TRP A 89 3.92 0.15 -3.93
C TRP A 89 4.62 1.47 -3.56
N TRP A 90 4.74 2.38 -4.53
CA TRP A 90 5.35 3.69 -4.39
C TRP A 90 4.58 4.75 -5.20
N VAL A 91 4.11 5.80 -4.52
CA VAL A 91 3.38 6.92 -5.13
C VAL A 91 4.32 8.10 -5.31
N MET A 92 4.39 8.64 -6.52
CA MET A 92 5.20 9.81 -6.86
C MET A 92 4.41 11.12 -6.73
N GLY A 93 5.11 12.26 -6.81
CA GLY A 93 4.52 13.59 -6.63
C GLY A 93 3.49 13.98 -7.70
N ASP A 94 3.54 13.36 -8.88
CA ASP A 94 2.55 13.49 -9.96
C ASP A 94 1.42 12.46 -9.87
N LEU A 95 1.37 11.70 -8.76
CA LEU A 95 0.41 10.62 -8.49
C LEU A 95 0.52 9.40 -9.41
N SER A 96 1.58 9.31 -10.22
CA SER A 96 1.93 8.03 -10.81
C SER A 96 2.33 7.05 -9.69
N VAL A 97 1.95 5.80 -9.85
CA VAL A 97 2.17 4.74 -8.85
C VAL A 97 2.73 3.50 -9.51
N THR A 98 3.73 2.88 -8.89
CA THR A 98 4.34 1.64 -9.37
C THR A 98 4.63 0.70 -8.19
N SER A 99 5.03 -0.52 -8.51
CA SER A 99 5.37 -1.63 -7.61
C SER A 99 6.40 -2.51 -8.31
N PHE A 100 6.79 -3.63 -7.71
CA PHE A 100 7.40 -4.73 -8.48
C PHE A 100 6.37 -5.84 -8.72
N VAL A 101 6.55 -6.58 -9.82
CA VAL A 101 5.81 -7.81 -10.08
C VAL A 101 6.35 -8.90 -9.15
N ASP A 102 5.50 -9.37 -8.24
CA ASP A 102 5.83 -10.45 -7.31
C ASP A 102 5.48 -11.80 -7.95
N TYR A 103 4.38 -12.45 -7.55
CA TYR A 103 3.94 -13.73 -8.14
C TYR A 103 2.72 -13.55 -9.03
N TRP A 104 2.89 -13.62 -10.35
CA TRP A 104 1.81 -13.41 -11.32
C TRP A 104 1.26 -14.73 -11.89
N GLY A 105 0.03 -14.75 -12.42
CA GLY A 105 -0.50 -15.94 -13.08
C GLY A 105 -0.71 -17.15 -12.15
N LEU A 106 -0.71 -16.95 -10.83
CA LEU A 106 -1.00 -17.99 -9.86
C LEU A 106 -2.49 -18.30 -9.81
N ARG A 107 -3.36 -17.42 -10.32
CA ARG A 107 -4.82 -17.62 -10.40
C ARG A 107 -5.43 -17.96 -9.04
N GLY A 108 -5.02 -17.21 -8.01
CA GLY A 108 -5.46 -17.39 -6.62
C GLY A 108 -4.77 -18.51 -5.85
N ARG A 109 -3.87 -19.29 -6.48
CA ARG A 109 -3.03 -20.27 -5.77
C ARG A 109 -2.00 -19.55 -4.90
N MET A 110 -1.63 -20.15 -3.78
CA MET A 110 -0.63 -19.59 -2.88
C MET A 110 0.78 -20.03 -3.28
N PRO A 111 1.79 -19.13 -3.28
CA PRO A 111 3.18 -19.49 -3.54
C PRO A 111 3.70 -20.61 -2.63
N ALA A 112 3.38 -20.53 -1.33
CA ALA A 112 3.83 -21.48 -0.32
C ALA A 112 3.42 -22.94 -0.60
N THR A 113 2.27 -23.15 -1.24
CA THR A 113 1.77 -24.49 -1.60
C THR A 113 2.01 -24.86 -3.07
N ASN A 114 2.59 -23.96 -3.87
CA ASN A 114 2.87 -24.14 -5.30
C ASN A 114 4.28 -23.65 -5.66
N PRO A 115 5.35 -24.18 -5.04
CA PRO A 115 6.69 -23.59 -5.12
C PRO A 115 7.31 -23.61 -6.53
N GLU A 116 7.05 -24.63 -7.34
CA GLU A 116 7.55 -24.69 -8.72
C GLU A 116 6.88 -23.65 -9.61
N LEU A 117 5.54 -23.52 -9.50
CA LEU A 117 4.80 -22.49 -10.19
C LEU A 117 5.26 -21.11 -9.75
N ALA A 118 5.34 -20.85 -8.44
CA ALA A 118 5.81 -19.60 -7.87
C ALA A 118 7.19 -19.21 -8.41
N ARG A 119 8.14 -20.16 -8.46
CA ARG A 119 9.48 -19.91 -9.03
C ARG A 119 9.41 -19.53 -10.51
N SER A 120 8.58 -20.22 -11.30
CA SER A 120 8.44 -19.90 -12.74
C SER A 120 7.69 -18.59 -13.00
N GLN A 121 6.97 -18.08 -12.01
CA GLN A 121 6.08 -16.93 -12.10
C GLN A 121 6.51 -15.76 -11.20
N PHE A 122 7.70 -15.82 -10.62
CA PHE A 122 8.27 -14.69 -9.92
C PHE A 122 8.73 -13.65 -10.94
N GLY A 123 8.22 -12.42 -10.82
CA GLY A 123 8.57 -11.34 -11.73
C GLY A 123 9.94 -10.73 -11.40
N GLY A 124 10.08 -10.17 -10.20
CA GLY A 124 11.32 -9.52 -9.75
C GLY A 124 11.71 -8.27 -10.57
N VAL A 125 10.75 -7.67 -11.26
CA VAL A 125 10.92 -6.51 -12.14
C VAL A 125 9.90 -5.42 -11.81
N PRO A 126 10.13 -4.15 -12.18
CA PRO A 126 9.11 -3.11 -12.03
C PRO A 126 7.80 -3.48 -12.70
N ALA A 127 6.69 -3.26 -12.00
CA ALA A 127 5.34 -3.37 -12.54
C ALA A 127 5.01 -2.14 -13.41
N PRO A 128 4.05 -2.25 -14.35
CA PRO A 128 3.56 -1.10 -15.09
C PRO A 128 3.13 0.04 -14.16
N PHE A 129 3.38 1.26 -14.60
CA PHE A 129 2.92 2.44 -13.88
C PHE A 129 1.41 2.58 -14.08
N LEU A 130 0.73 2.89 -13.00
CA LEU A 130 -0.67 3.30 -13.00
C LEU A 130 -0.74 4.77 -12.57
N GLN A 131 -1.90 5.38 -12.74
CA GLN A 131 -2.12 6.77 -12.35
C GLN A 131 -3.22 6.83 -11.31
N LEU A 132 -2.94 7.44 -10.15
CA LEU A 132 -3.94 7.70 -9.12
C LEU A 132 -4.62 9.05 -9.33
N ARG A 133 -5.89 9.10 -8.94
CA ARG A 133 -6.65 10.33 -8.71
C ARG A 133 -6.98 10.44 -7.23
N LEU A 134 -6.83 11.65 -6.70
CA LEU A 134 -7.11 11.99 -5.31
C LEU A 134 -8.07 13.18 -5.26
N ASP A 135 -9.11 13.05 -4.43
CA ASP A 135 -10.04 14.13 -4.08
C ASP A 135 -10.42 14.02 -2.61
N GLY A 136 -9.91 14.95 -1.79
CA GLY A 136 -10.09 14.88 -0.34
C GLY A 136 -9.49 13.59 0.22
N ASP A 137 -10.34 12.76 0.82
CA ASP A 137 -10.05 11.43 1.34
C ASP A 137 -10.50 10.29 0.40
N ARG A 138 -10.75 10.59 -0.88
CA ARG A 138 -11.06 9.57 -1.90
C ARG A 138 -9.89 9.36 -2.84
N ALA A 139 -9.68 8.10 -3.22
CA ALA A 139 -8.68 7.70 -4.19
C ALA A 139 -9.20 6.62 -5.15
N TRP A 140 -8.83 6.73 -6.42
CA TRP A 140 -9.15 5.73 -7.45
C TRP A 140 -8.08 5.74 -8.55
N LEU A 141 -8.03 4.66 -9.34
CA LEU A 141 -7.20 4.62 -10.55
C LEU A 141 -7.84 5.44 -11.66
N GLU A 142 -7.02 6.19 -12.40
CA GLU A 142 -7.42 6.78 -13.67
C GLU A 142 -7.64 5.67 -14.71
N GLY A 143 -8.70 5.81 -15.50
CA GLY A 143 -9.08 4.87 -16.56
C GLY A 143 -8.52 5.23 -17.91
#